data_AF-A0A540WIL9-F1
#
_entry.id   AF-A0A540WIL9-F1
#
_cell.length_a   1.000
_cell.length_b   1.000
_cell.length_c   1.000
_cell.angle_alpha   90.00
_cell.angle_beta   90.00
_cell.angle_gamma   90.00
#
_symmetry.space_group_name_H-M   'P 1'
#
loop_
_entity.id
_entity.type
_entity.pdbx_description
1 polymer ?
#
loop_
_entity_poly.entity_id
_entity_poly.type
_entity_poly.pdbx_seq_one_letter_code
_entity_poly.pdbx_strand_id
1 'polypeptide(L)'
;LKAELETSATRLEQLQAELHALLVAVPNLPHESVPVGGDESGNVEVRRWSPDGQDPAPLGFTAKDHVDLGEPLGLDFDMGVKLSGARFTVMKGPIARLHRALAQFMLDVQTREHGYTECYVPYLVNADSLRGTGQLPKFEGDLF
;
A
#
# COMPACT_ATOMS: atom_id res chain seq x y z
N LEU A 1 42.39 -32.70 -4.58
CA LEU A 1 42.60 -31.25 -4.85
C LEU A 1 41.60 -30.68 -5.87
N LYS A 2 41.72 -30.91 -7.19
CA LYS A 2 40.79 -30.28 -8.18
C LYS A 2 39.31 -30.68 -7.98
N ALA A 3 39.03 -31.98 -7.88
CA ALA A 3 37.66 -32.48 -7.69
C ALA A 3 37.03 -32.04 -6.35
N GLU A 4 37.85 -31.96 -5.29
CA GLU A 4 37.41 -31.45 -3.97
C GLU A 4 37.10 -29.94 -4.03
N LEU A 5 37.89 -29.17 -4.79
CA LEU A 5 37.64 -27.75 -5.01
C LEU A 5 36.33 -27.53 -5.78
N GLU A 6 36.11 -28.31 -6.84
CA GLU A 6 34.86 -28.27 -7.64
C GLU A 6 33.65 -28.61 -6.78
N THR A 7 33.75 -29.66 -5.96
CA THR A 7 32.67 -30.08 -5.05
C THR A 7 32.38 -29.01 -3.98
N SER A 8 33.42 -28.38 -3.43
CA SER A 8 33.28 -27.31 -2.43
C SER A 8 32.66 -26.05 -3.04
N ALA A 9 33.01 -25.72 -4.28
CA ALA A 9 32.42 -24.60 -5.01
C ALA A 9 30.92 -24.80 -5.24
N THR A 10 30.50 -25.96 -5.75
CA THR A 10 29.07 -26.29 -5.92
C THR A 10 28.31 -26.22 -4.60
N ARG A 11 28.91 -26.72 -3.50
CA ARG A 11 28.29 -26.66 -2.17
C ARG A 11 28.15 -25.23 -1.66
N LEU A 12 29.14 -24.36 -1.91
CA LEU A 12 29.07 -22.96 -1.52
C LEU A 12 27.95 -22.22 -2.26
N GLU A 13 27.79 -22.46 -3.56
CA GLU A 13 26.71 -21.86 -4.37
C GLU A 13 25.33 -22.21 -3.80
N GLN A 14 25.12 -23.47 -3.41
CA GLN A 14 23.87 -23.92 -2.78
C GLN A 14 23.63 -23.23 -1.43
N LEU A 15 24.65 -23.22 -0.55
CA LEU A 15 24.54 -22.62 0.78
C LEU A 15 24.31 -21.10 0.72
N GLN A 16 24.92 -20.42 -0.25
CA GLN A 16 24.70 -18.98 -0.46
C GLN A 16 23.26 -18.70 -0.90
N ALA A 17 22.70 -19.53 -1.78
CA ALA A 17 21.30 -19.39 -2.20
C ALA A 17 20.33 -19.63 -1.02
N GLU A 18 20.58 -20.66 -0.21
CA GLU A 18 19.78 -20.94 0.99
C GLU A 18 19.86 -19.81 2.02
N LEU A 19 21.08 -19.33 2.32
CA LEU A 19 21.28 -18.20 3.24
C LEU A 19 20.58 -16.95 2.73
N HIS A 20 20.70 -16.64 1.43
CA HIS A 20 20.06 -15.50 0.83
C HIS A 20 18.53 -15.60 0.94
N ALA A 21 17.95 -16.78 0.67
CA ALA A 21 16.51 -17.01 0.80
C ALA A 21 16.01 -16.77 2.23
N LEU A 22 16.80 -17.13 3.25
CA LEU A 22 16.47 -16.82 4.64
C LEU A 22 16.57 -15.32 4.94
N LEU A 23 17.64 -14.66 4.48
CA LEU A 23 17.88 -13.25 4.75
C LEU A 23 16.79 -12.34 4.16
N VAL A 24 16.32 -12.61 2.94
CA VAL A 24 15.26 -11.80 2.31
C VAL A 24 13.88 -11.99 2.97
N ALA A 25 13.71 -13.00 3.82
CA ALA A 25 12.46 -13.24 4.55
C ALA A 25 12.40 -12.51 5.91
N VAL A 26 13.55 -12.04 6.42
CA VAL A 26 13.63 -11.35 7.71
C VAL A 26 13.07 -9.94 7.56
N PRO A 27 12.06 -9.53 8.36
CA PRO A 27 11.54 -8.18 8.34
C PRO A 27 12.58 -7.19 8.86
N ASN A 28 12.40 -5.90 8.55
CA ASN A 28 13.28 -4.87 9.08
C ASN A 28 13.19 -4.79 10.61
N LEU A 29 14.31 -4.44 11.26
CA LEU A 29 14.33 -4.22 12.70
C LEU A 29 13.58 -2.93 13.04
N PRO A 30 12.60 -2.96 13.96
CA PRO A 30 11.96 -1.74 14.44
C PRO A 30 12.98 -0.79 15.05
N HIS A 31 12.81 0.51 14.81
CA HIS A 31 13.63 1.54 15.46
C HIS A 31 13.35 1.57 16.97
N GLU A 32 14.35 1.96 17.78
CA GLU A 32 14.24 2.00 19.26
C GLU A 32 13.11 2.90 19.78
N SER A 33 12.69 3.88 18.98
CA SER A 33 11.58 4.78 19.31
C SER A 33 10.19 4.19 19.05
N VAL A 34 10.09 3.01 18.43
CA VAL A 34 8.80 2.38 18.12
C VAL A 34 8.25 1.71 19.38
N PRO A 35 7.03 2.05 19.84
CA PRO A 35 6.41 1.39 20.98
C PRO A 35 6.26 -0.12 20.75
N VAL A 36 6.57 -0.92 21.77
CA VAL A 36 6.37 -2.37 21.73
C VAL A 36 4.88 -2.67 21.88
N GLY A 37 4.32 -3.43 20.94
CA GLY A 37 2.92 -3.86 20.94
C GLY A 37 2.76 -5.23 20.29
N GLY A 38 1.74 -5.98 20.71
CA GLY A 38 1.43 -7.31 20.14
C GLY A 38 0.55 -7.25 18.89
N ASP A 39 -0.27 -6.20 18.79
CA ASP A 39 -1.25 -5.98 17.72
C ASP A 39 -1.60 -4.47 17.64
N GLU A 40 -2.62 -4.11 16.86
CA GLU A 40 -3.06 -2.73 16.67
C GLU A 40 -3.54 -2.02 17.96
N SER A 41 -3.90 -2.76 19.02
CA SER A 41 -4.31 -2.17 20.30
C SER A 41 -3.13 -1.54 21.06
N GLY A 42 -1.90 -1.90 20.68
CA GLY A 42 -0.67 -1.29 21.19
C GLY A 42 -0.29 0.04 20.52
N ASN A 43 -1.05 0.50 19.51
CA ASN A 43 -0.77 1.75 18.83
C ASN A 43 -1.03 2.96 19.76
N VAL A 44 -0.14 3.96 19.71
CA VAL A 44 -0.23 5.19 20.51
C VAL A 44 -0.65 6.36 19.62
N GLU A 45 -1.73 7.05 19.98
CA GLU A 45 -2.15 8.29 19.29
C GLU A 45 -1.16 9.42 19.60
N VAL A 46 -0.47 9.93 18.57
CA VAL A 46 0.54 11.00 18.72
C VAL A 46 -0.09 12.39 18.68
N ARG A 47 -1.07 12.59 17.80
CA ARG A 47 -1.76 13.89 17.65
C ARG A 47 -3.14 13.69 17.02
N ARG A 48 -4.05 14.58 17.40
CA ARG A 48 -5.35 14.78 16.73
C ARG A 48 -5.40 16.18 16.15
N TRP A 49 -6.03 16.32 14.98
CA TRP A 49 -6.25 17.62 14.36
C TRP A 49 -7.70 17.72 13.86
N SER A 50 -8.29 18.89 14.06
CA SER A 50 -9.55 19.31 13.47
C SER A 50 -9.47 20.81 13.14
N PRO A 51 -10.28 21.31 12.19
CA PRO A 51 -10.23 22.73 11.79
C PRO A 51 -10.47 23.72 12.94
N ASP A 52 -11.25 23.32 13.94
CA ASP A 52 -11.64 24.12 15.11
C ASP A 52 -10.99 23.66 16.43
N GLY A 53 -10.11 22.65 16.36
CA GLY A 53 -9.42 22.07 17.51
C GLY A 53 -10.32 21.24 18.44
N GLN A 54 -11.55 20.94 18.05
CA GLN A 54 -12.49 20.11 18.82
C GLN A 54 -12.84 18.81 18.07
N ASP A 55 -13.30 17.80 18.80
CA ASP A 55 -13.84 16.59 18.16
C ASP A 55 -15.07 16.98 17.30
N PRO A 56 -15.27 16.33 16.13
CA PRO A 56 -16.40 16.64 15.27
C PRO A 56 -17.72 16.57 16.03
N ALA A 57 -18.53 17.63 15.93
CA ALA A 57 -19.85 17.64 16.52
C ALA A 57 -20.70 16.47 15.97
N PRO A 58 -21.57 15.87 16.81
CA PRO A 58 -22.48 14.84 16.33
C PRO A 58 -23.31 15.34 15.15
N LEU A 59 -23.46 14.49 14.14
CA LEU A 59 -24.36 14.80 13.03
C LEU A 59 -25.78 14.94 13.57
N GLY A 60 -26.50 15.99 13.16
CA GLY A 60 -27.90 16.20 13.51
C GLY A 60 -28.89 15.22 12.85
N PHE A 61 -28.38 14.16 12.23
CA PHE A 61 -29.12 13.14 11.49
C PHE A 61 -28.34 11.81 11.49
N THR A 62 -29.02 10.72 11.17
CA THR A 62 -28.38 9.40 11.03
C THR A 62 -27.43 9.39 9.83
N ALA A 63 -26.14 9.18 10.09
CA ALA A 63 -25.13 9.07 9.06
C ALA A 63 -25.43 7.91 8.10
N LYS A 64 -25.32 8.17 6.81
CA LYS A 64 -25.19 7.13 5.78
C LYS A 64 -23.72 6.85 5.55
N ASP A 65 -23.38 5.62 5.24
CA ASP A 65 -22.01 5.30 4.85
C ASP A 65 -21.71 5.79 3.42
N HIS A 66 -20.48 5.57 2.97
CA HIS A 66 -20.03 6.02 1.66
C HIS A 66 -20.68 5.25 0.50
N VAL A 67 -21.20 4.04 0.74
CA VAL A 67 -21.91 3.23 -0.28
C VAL A 67 -23.29 3.82 -0.48
N ASP A 68 -24.07 3.94 0.60
CA ASP A 68 -25.42 4.49 0.61
C ASP A 68 -25.47 5.94 0.11
N LEU A 69 -24.42 6.73 0.38
CA LEU A 69 -24.28 8.09 -0.13
C LEU A 69 -23.84 8.11 -1.60
N GLY A 70 -22.94 7.21 -1.98
CA GLY A 70 -22.30 7.20 -3.29
C GLY A 70 -23.21 6.67 -4.39
N GLU A 71 -24.02 5.66 -4.11
CA GLU A 71 -24.90 5.00 -5.08
C GLU A 71 -25.79 5.99 -5.86
N PRO A 72 -26.60 6.85 -5.21
CA PRO A 72 -27.43 7.83 -5.93
C PRO A 72 -26.62 8.93 -6.65
N LEU A 73 -25.32 9.05 -6.36
CA LEU A 73 -24.42 10.06 -6.90
C LEU A 73 -23.49 9.53 -8.00
N GLY A 74 -23.60 8.23 -8.36
CA GLY A 74 -22.88 7.61 -9.46
C GLY A 74 -21.74 6.65 -9.06
N LEU A 75 -21.74 6.15 -7.82
CA LEU A 75 -20.87 5.04 -7.39
C LEU A 75 -21.59 3.69 -7.63
N ASP A 76 -21.19 2.97 -8.67
CA ASP A 76 -21.90 1.82 -9.22
C ASP A 76 -21.12 0.52 -8.99
N PHE A 77 -21.45 -0.16 -7.89
CA PHE A 77 -20.82 -1.43 -7.51
C PHE A 77 -21.32 -2.60 -8.36
N ASP A 78 -22.59 -2.63 -8.71
CA ASP A 78 -23.17 -3.70 -9.55
C ASP A 78 -22.50 -3.77 -10.91
N MET A 79 -22.24 -2.61 -11.53
CA MET A 79 -21.48 -2.56 -12.78
C MET A 79 -20.02 -2.98 -12.57
N GLY A 80 -19.41 -2.61 -11.44
CA GLY A 80 -18.07 -3.09 -11.07
C GLY A 80 -18.01 -4.62 -11.01
N VAL A 81 -18.97 -5.24 -10.32
CA VAL A 81 -19.10 -6.70 -10.22
C VAL A 81 -19.34 -7.33 -11.58
N LYS A 82 -20.22 -6.75 -12.40
CA LYS A 82 -20.50 -7.25 -13.75
C LYS A 82 -19.28 -7.23 -14.66
N LEU A 83 -18.42 -6.21 -14.54
CA LEU A 83 -17.26 -6.03 -15.41
C LEU A 83 -16.01 -6.79 -14.94
N SER A 84 -15.79 -6.90 -13.62
CA SER A 84 -14.51 -7.36 -13.06
C SER A 84 -14.64 -8.26 -11.83
N GLY A 85 -15.83 -8.45 -11.28
CA GLY A 85 -16.08 -9.25 -10.08
C GLY A 85 -16.06 -8.44 -8.78
N ALA A 86 -16.04 -9.15 -7.64
CA ALA A 86 -16.08 -8.53 -6.32
C ALA A 86 -14.90 -7.56 -6.10
N ARG A 87 -15.10 -6.53 -5.27
CA ARG A 87 -14.12 -5.47 -4.93
C ARG A 87 -13.76 -4.50 -6.06
N PHE A 88 -14.53 -4.49 -7.15
CA PHE A 88 -14.46 -3.45 -8.19
C PHE A 88 -15.70 -2.53 -8.16
N THR A 89 -15.54 -1.28 -8.58
CA THR A 89 -16.63 -0.29 -8.67
C THR A 89 -16.45 0.60 -9.90
N VAL A 90 -17.56 1.11 -10.44
CA VAL A 90 -17.55 2.09 -11.52
C VAL A 90 -18.03 3.43 -10.99
N MET A 91 -17.23 4.48 -11.20
CA MET A 91 -17.60 5.85 -10.83
C MET A 91 -18.08 6.64 -12.05
N LYS A 92 -19.18 7.39 -11.91
CA LYS A 92 -19.81 8.19 -12.97
C LYS A 92 -20.07 9.63 -12.49
N GLY A 93 -20.15 10.55 -13.45
CA GLY A 93 -20.63 11.91 -13.22
C GLY A 93 -19.82 12.70 -12.17
N PRO A 94 -20.50 13.42 -11.25
CA PRO A 94 -19.85 14.24 -10.24
C PRO A 94 -18.88 13.49 -9.33
N ILE A 95 -19.19 12.23 -8.93
CA ILE A 95 -18.29 11.42 -8.09
C ILE A 95 -16.97 11.12 -8.82
N ALA A 96 -17.04 10.71 -10.09
CA ALA A 96 -15.84 10.48 -10.89
C ALA A 96 -14.98 11.75 -11.03
N ARG A 97 -15.64 12.91 -11.20
CA ARG A 97 -14.95 14.21 -11.25
C ARG A 97 -14.30 14.55 -9.91
N LEU A 98 -14.99 14.31 -8.79
CA LEU A 98 -14.45 14.55 -7.45
C LEU A 98 -13.24 13.66 -7.15
N HIS A 99 -13.32 12.36 -7.47
CA HIS A 99 -12.21 11.43 -7.33
C HIS A 99 -10.97 11.92 -8.07
N ARG A 100 -11.14 12.36 -9.34
CA ARG A 100 -10.04 12.97 -10.11
C ARG A 100 -9.53 14.27 -9.47
N ALA A 101 -10.42 15.16 -9.01
CA ALA A 101 -10.02 16.43 -8.40
C ALA A 101 -9.17 16.23 -7.14
N LEU A 102 -9.48 15.21 -6.32
CA LEU A 102 -8.68 14.87 -5.13
C LEU A 102 -7.26 14.45 -5.50
N ALA A 103 -7.10 13.54 -6.47
CA ALA A 103 -5.78 13.12 -6.93
C ALA A 103 -4.95 14.30 -7.47
N GLN A 104 -5.57 15.19 -8.24
CA GLN A 104 -4.91 16.39 -8.76
C GLN A 104 -4.50 17.36 -7.65
N PHE A 105 -5.39 17.61 -6.67
CA PHE A 105 -5.08 18.44 -5.51
C PHE A 105 -3.88 17.87 -4.73
N MET A 106 -3.84 16.56 -4.51
CA MET A 106 -2.71 15.92 -3.83
C MET A 106 -1.40 16.12 -4.59
N LEU A 107 -1.37 15.89 -5.91
CA LEU A 107 -0.17 16.10 -6.74
C LEU A 107 0.29 17.56 -6.72
N ASP A 108 -0.63 18.51 -6.88
CA ASP A 108 -0.31 19.93 -6.88
C ASP A 108 0.29 20.39 -5.55
N VAL A 109 -0.28 19.97 -4.41
CA VAL A 109 0.26 20.32 -3.08
C VAL A 109 1.67 19.77 -2.91
N GLN A 110 1.89 18.48 -3.22
CA GLN A 110 3.20 17.87 -3.01
C GLN A 110 4.28 18.50 -3.91
N THR A 111 3.95 18.79 -5.16
CA THR A 111 4.92 19.29 -6.15
C THR A 111 5.21 20.79 -6.00
N ARG A 112 4.20 21.59 -5.68
CA ARG A 112 4.33 23.05 -5.61
C ARG A 112 4.73 23.56 -4.24
N GLU A 113 4.32 22.87 -3.17
CA GLU A 113 4.51 23.35 -1.80
C GLU A 113 5.53 22.53 -1.01
N HIS A 114 5.65 21.22 -1.28
CA HIS A 114 6.54 20.33 -0.52
C HIS A 114 7.81 19.88 -1.28
N GLY A 115 8.02 20.38 -2.51
CA GLY A 115 9.25 20.17 -3.27
C GLY A 115 9.43 18.77 -3.88
N TYR A 116 8.36 17.98 -3.98
CA TYR A 116 8.42 16.69 -4.67
C TYR A 116 8.50 16.87 -6.19
N THR A 117 9.24 15.98 -6.86
CA THR A 117 9.24 15.89 -8.33
C THR A 117 8.16 14.91 -8.78
N GLU A 118 7.27 15.34 -9.66
CA GLU A 118 6.24 14.47 -10.22
C GLU A 118 6.84 13.48 -11.22
N CYS A 119 6.53 12.19 -11.05
CA CYS A 119 7.02 11.12 -11.91
C CYS A 119 5.85 10.25 -12.38
N TYR A 120 5.72 10.08 -13.69
CA TYR A 120 4.82 9.08 -14.28
C TYR A 120 5.58 7.78 -14.51
N VAL A 121 5.11 6.68 -13.91
CA VAL A 121 5.85 5.41 -13.86
C VAL A 121 5.01 4.25 -14.41
N PRO A 122 5.65 3.15 -14.88
CA PRO A 122 4.94 1.94 -15.28
C PRO A 122 4.18 1.29 -14.10
N TYR A 123 3.00 0.73 -14.37
CA TYR A 123 2.22 -0.02 -13.37
C TYR A 123 2.53 -1.52 -13.36
N LEU A 124 3.13 -2.03 -14.44
CA LEU A 124 3.69 -3.38 -14.52
C LEU A 124 5.20 -3.28 -14.34
N VAL A 125 5.75 -4.05 -13.41
CA VAL A 125 7.17 -4.01 -13.03
C VAL A 125 7.79 -5.40 -13.08
N ASN A 126 9.11 -5.46 -13.22
CA ASN A 126 9.83 -6.73 -13.15
C ASN A 126 9.96 -7.21 -11.69
N ALA A 127 10.30 -8.48 -11.50
CA ALA A 127 10.45 -9.09 -10.19
C ALA A 127 11.56 -8.45 -9.34
N ASP A 128 12.62 -7.92 -9.98
CA ASP A 128 13.75 -7.33 -9.27
C ASP A 128 13.36 -6.01 -8.58
N SER A 129 12.49 -5.21 -9.20
CA SER A 129 11.89 -4.03 -8.56
C SER A 129 11.12 -4.40 -7.29
N LEU A 130 10.32 -5.48 -7.34
CA LEU A 130 9.51 -5.95 -6.21
C LEU A 130 10.36 -6.58 -5.09
N ARG A 131 11.49 -7.21 -5.43
CA ARG A 131 12.49 -7.64 -4.44
C ARG A 131 13.16 -6.44 -3.77
N GLY A 132 13.47 -5.40 -4.54
CA GLY A 132 14.10 -4.18 -4.05
C GLY A 132 13.27 -3.45 -2.97
N THR A 133 11.94 -3.57 -3.03
CA THR A 133 11.01 -2.94 -2.07
C THR A 133 10.36 -3.92 -1.08
N GLY A 134 10.71 -5.20 -1.13
CA GLY A 134 10.34 -6.21 -0.14
C GLY A 134 9.00 -6.94 -0.36
N GLN A 135 8.30 -6.72 -1.48
CA GLN A 135 7.09 -7.48 -1.81
C GLN A 135 7.42 -8.94 -2.11
N LEU A 136 8.49 -9.18 -2.88
CA LEU A 136 9.00 -10.52 -3.13
C LEU A 136 10.15 -10.86 -2.18
N PRO A 137 10.23 -12.11 -1.69
CA PRO A 137 9.36 -13.25 -2.02
C PRO A 137 8.13 -13.40 -1.11
N LYS A 138 8.06 -12.69 0.02
CA LYS A 138 7.14 -13.00 1.12
C LYS A 138 5.65 -12.77 0.80
N PHE A 139 5.34 -11.78 -0.03
CA PHE A 139 3.98 -11.31 -0.31
C PHE A 139 3.59 -11.53 -1.78
N GLU A 140 4.17 -12.55 -2.44
CA GLU A 140 3.87 -12.87 -3.85
C GLU A 140 2.38 -13.13 -4.09
N GLY A 141 1.71 -13.82 -3.17
CA GLY A 141 0.28 -14.12 -3.26
C GLY A 141 -0.66 -12.91 -3.13
N ASP A 142 -0.13 -11.76 -2.73
CA ASP A 142 -0.88 -10.50 -2.63
C ASP A 142 -0.79 -9.66 -3.91
N LEU A 143 -0.03 -10.11 -4.91
CA LEU A 143 0.16 -9.45 -6.20
C LEU A 143 -0.84 -9.98 -7.25
N PHE A 144 -1.14 -9.16 -8.26
CA PHE A 144 -1.94 -9.52 -9.43
C PHE A 144 -1.07 -9.94 -10.62
#